data_AF-B5ECF2-F1
#
_entry.id   AF-B5ECF2-F1
#
_cell.length_a   1.000
_cell.length_b   1.000
_cell.length_c   1.000
_cell.angle_alpha   90.00
_cell.angle_beta   90.00
_cell.angle_gamma   90.00
#
_symmetry.space_group_name_H-M   'P 1'
#
loop_
_entity.id
_entity.type
_entity.pdbx_description
1 polymer ?
#
loop_
_entity_poly.entity_id
_entity_poly.type
_entity_poly.pdbx_seq_one_letter_code
_entity_poly.pdbx_strand_id
1 'polypeptide(L)' 'MLYFIKQNTIHTYPVKNRCGAIYELEQLRDTIPRDVQQCPYCMKLWPGRNAED' A
#
# COMPACT_ATOMS: atom_id res chain seq x y z
N MET A 1 -4.41 -10.09 -0.15
CA MET A 1 -3.85 -8.87 0.47
C MET A 1 -4.92 -7.80 0.33
N LEU A 2 -5.32 -7.14 1.41
CA LEU A 2 -6.29 -6.05 1.31
C LEU A 2 -5.54 -4.73 1.11
N TYR A 3 -6.21 -3.78 0.50
CA TYR A 3 -5.68 -2.47 0.19
C TYR A 3 -6.60 -1.38 0.71
N PHE A 4 -6.04 -0.23 1.05
CA PHE A 4 -6.81 0.98 1.34
C PHE A 4 -6.16 2.17 0.66
N ILE A 5 -6.93 3.24 0.46
CA ILE A 5 -6.46 4.44 -0.23
C ILE A 5 -6.41 5.57 0.77
N LYS A 6 -5.21 6.13 0.96
CA LYS A 6 -4.97 7.31 1.78
C LYS A 6 -4.31 8.38 0.92
N GLN A 7 -4.82 9.61 0.94
CA GLN A 7 -4.21 10.72 0.19
C GLN A 7 -3.94 10.37 -1.30
N ASN A 8 -4.91 9.75 -1.96
CA ASN A 8 -4.81 9.24 -3.34
C ASN A 8 -3.70 8.18 -3.57
N THR A 9 -3.17 7.58 -2.51
CA THR A 9 -2.15 6.54 -2.57
C THR A 9 -2.71 5.23 -2.02
N ILE A 10 -2.50 4.13 -2.74
CA ILE A 10 -2.88 2.79 -2.29
C ILE A 10 -1.80 2.20 -1.37
N HIS A 11 -2.27 1.67 -0.24
CA HIS A 11 -1.49 1.02 0.80
C HIS A 11 -2.02 -0.39 1.02
N THR A 12 -1.18 -1.28 1.54
CA THR A 12 -1.60 -2.64 1.91
C THR A 12 -2.08 -2.65 3.36
N TYR A 13 -3.05 -3.51 3.66
CA TYR A 13 -3.48 -3.83 5.02
C TYR A 13 -3.09 -5.27 5.39
N PRO A 14 -2.38 -5.50 6.51
CA PRO A 14 -1.82 -4.48 7.41
C PRO A 14 -0.70 -3.66 6.73
N VAL A 15 -0.50 -2.44 7.25
CA VAL A 15 0.54 -1.54 6.75
C VAL A 15 1.92 -2.12 7.09
N LYS A 16 2.85 -2.08 6.13
CA LYS A 16 4.23 -2.55 6.38
C LYS A 16 4.98 -1.58 7.28
N ASN A 17 5.89 -2.08 8.11
CA ASN A 17 6.65 -1.28 9.11
C ASN A 17 7.32 0.00 8.58
N ARG A 18 7.72 0.04 7.30
CA ARG A 18 8.36 1.23 6.68
C ARG A 18 7.36 2.23 6.07
N CYS A 19 6.10 1.83 5.95
CA CYS A 19 5.02 2.61 5.37
C CYS A 19 4.38 3.40 6.52
N GLY A 20 4.58 4.72 6.58
CA GLY A 20 4.06 5.58 7.66
C GLY A 20 2.56 5.83 7.61
N ALA A 21 1.83 5.11 6.77
CA ALA A 21 0.40 5.26 6.63
C ALA A 21 -0.30 4.65 7.87
N ILE A 22 -1.19 5.42 8.47
CA ILE A 22 -2.06 4.94 9.55
C ILE A 22 -3.39 4.57 8.90
N TYR A 23 -3.85 3.36 9.13
CA TYR A 23 -5.20 2.93 8.74
C TYR A 23 -6.21 3.61 9.66
N GLU A 24 -7.02 4.52 9.11
CA GLU A 24 -8.04 5.29 9.81
C GLU A 24 -9.45 4.83 9.40
N LEU A 25 -9.68 3.51 9.45
CA LEU A 25 -10.96 2.88 9.05
C LEU A 25 -11.34 3.14 7.58
N GLU A 26 -10.34 3.33 6.72
CA GLU A 26 -10.53 3.47 5.28
C GLU A 26 -11.16 2.22 4.68
N GLN A 27 -11.88 2.38 3.56
CA GLN A 27 -12.49 1.23 2.89
C GLN A 27 -11.41 0.27 2.38
N LEU A 28 -11.41 -0.95 2.93
CA LEU A 28 -10.57 -2.04 2.44
C LEU A 28 -11.11 -2.55 1.10
N ARG A 29 -10.19 -2.79 0.18
CA ARG A 29 -10.43 -3.23 -1.19
C ARG A 29 -9.53 -4.42 -1.49
N ASP A 30 -10.03 -5.38 -2.23
CA ASP A 30 -9.24 -6.49 -2.76
C ASP A 30 -8.62 -6.18 -4.14
N THR A 31 -9.03 -5.07 -4.76
CA THR A 31 -8.55 -4.62 -6.08
C THR A 31 -7.81 -3.27 -6.02
N ILE A 32 -6.86 -3.09 -6.94
CA ILE A 32 -6.07 -1.86 -7.09
C ILE A 32 -6.79 -0.95 -8.12
N PRO A 33 -7.28 0.24 -7.74
CA PRO A 33 -7.81 1.21 -8.69
C PRO A 33 -6.71 1.69 -9.63
N ARG A 34 -7.04 2.03 -10.88
CA ARG A 34 -6.06 2.52 -11.86
C ARG A 34 -5.65 3.98 -11.63
N ASP A 35 -6.47 4.76 -10.93
CA ASP A 35 -6.30 6.22 -10.76
C ASP A 35 -5.67 6.62 -9.42
N VAL A 36 -5.00 5.69 -8.74
CA VAL A 36 -4.34 5.96 -7.46
C VAL A 36 -2.85 5.74 -7.55
N GLN A 37 -2.09 6.56 -6.84
CA GLN A 37 -0.65 6.39 -6.71
C GLN A 37 -0.36 5.12 -5.91
N GLN A 38 0.69 4.39 -6.26
CA GLN A 38 1.08 3.18 -5.52
C GLN A 38 2.12 3.52 -4.47
N CYS A 39 1.85 3.20 -3.20
CA CYS A 39 2.83 3.44 -2.16
C CYS A 39 4.06 2.55 -2.40
N PRO A 40 5.27 3.11 -2.60
CA PRO A 40 6.45 2.33 -2.97
C PRO A 40 6.87 1.34 -1.87
N TYR A 41 6.62 1.67 -0.60
CA TYR A 41 6.90 0.80 0.54
C TYR A 41 5.91 -0.36 0.64
N CYS A 42 4.62 -0.04 0.59
CA CYS A 42 3.56 -1.02 0.73
C CYS A 42 3.50 -1.95 -0.51
N MET A 43 3.64 -1.40 -1.73
CA MET A 43 3.57 -2.11 -3.02
C MET A 43 4.90 -2.72 -3.50
N LYS A 44 5.99 -2.61 -2.71
CA LYS A 44 7.35 -3.11 -3.07
C LYS A 44 7.87 -2.57 -4.42
N LEU A 45 7.46 -1.38 -4.86
CA LEU A 45 7.90 -0.77 -6.13
C LEU A 45 9.33 -0.20 -6.09
N TRP A 46 10.13 -0.55 -5.09
CA TRP A 46 11.51 -0.07 -5.00
C TRP A 46 12.37 -0.82 -6.04
N PRO A 47 13.09 -0.12 -6.93
CA PRO A 47 14.04 -0.76 -7.82
C PRO A 47 15.19 -1.32 -6.97
N GLY A 48 15.18 -2.63 -6.71
CA GLY A 48 16.27 -3.33 -6.02
C GLY A 48 15.92 -4.09 -4.74
N ARG A 49 14.63 -4.29 -4.40
CA ARG A 49 14.28 -5.12 -3.24
C ARG A 49 13.68 -6.46 -3.65
N ASN A 50 14.55 -7.47 -3.72
CA ASN A 50 14.19 -8.88 -3.90
C ASN A 50 13.15 -9.33 -2.86
N ALA A 51 12.31 -10.25 -3.28
CA ALA A 51 11.07 -10.64 -2.62
C ALA A 51 11.26 -11.51 -1.36
N GLU A 52 12.35 -11.43 -0.61
CA GLU A 52 12.61 -12.29 0.56
C GLU A 52 13.33 -11.50 1.65
N ASP A 53 12.56 -10.92 2.58
CA ASP A 53 12.97 -10.47 3.91
C ASP A 53 11.72 -10.50 4.81
#